data_AF-V5GB75-F1
#
_entry.id   AF-V5GB75-F1
#
_cell.length_a   1.000
_cell.length_b   1.000
_cell.length_c   1.000
_cell.angle_alpha   90.00
_cell.angle_beta   90.00
_cell.angle_gamma   90.00
#
_symmetry.space_group_name_H-M   'P 1'
#
loop_
_entity.id
_entity.type
_entity.pdbx_description
1 polymer ?
#
loop_
_entity_poly.entity_id
_entity_poly.type
_entity_poly.pdbx_seq_one_letter_code
_entity_poly.pdbx_strand_id
1 'polypeptide(L)'
;LRQYAQYQKMLQHQELLQTSELLSGHFTQERLQYGLYGLYPKCRNYMDVIVVLLGMTGHGIIVSMLNTHQGLLGDKLCEKIWPFIRDMFAPWLVPYSMQNLKENMASWIQQLADDRSILLPWIPADGNFAQKVINVFYECVTFIIHTLPASSSILSYIWQWYVTCYAHTSVKDHILTPIHKTFVNFPWHNFWPSVIDVEFMLRVVDQYLPESHSFLGHIFISV
;
A
#
# COMPACT_ATOMS: atom_id res chain seq x y z
N LEU A 1 -0.63 11.11 -15.19
CA LEU A 1 0.58 10.50 -14.56
C LEU A 1 1.37 9.60 -15.51
N ARG A 2 0.74 8.65 -16.23
CA ARG A 2 1.44 7.75 -17.18
C ARG A 2 2.24 8.49 -18.27
N GLN A 3 1.63 9.47 -18.94
CA GLN A 3 2.34 10.33 -19.92
C GLN A 3 3.51 11.08 -19.26
N TYR A 4 3.29 11.70 -18.09
CA TYR A 4 4.36 12.37 -17.36
C TYR A 4 5.53 11.41 -17.12
N ALA A 5 5.29 10.21 -16.58
CA ALA A 5 6.35 9.27 -16.26
C ALA A 5 7.16 8.79 -17.47
N GLN A 6 6.53 8.69 -18.65
CA GLN A 6 7.20 8.32 -19.89
C GLN A 6 8.15 9.42 -20.42
N TYR A 7 7.80 10.69 -20.22
CA TYR A 7 8.52 11.83 -20.80
C TYR A 7 9.34 12.65 -19.79
N GLN A 8 9.12 12.43 -18.51
CA GLN A 8 9.86 13.00 -17.38
C GLN A 8 11.37 12.77 -17.55
N LYS A 9 12.16 13.85 -17.46
CA LYS A 9 13.64 13.83 -17.48
C LYS A 9 14.27 14.58 -16.29
N MET A 10 13.46 15.11 -15.38
CA MET A 10 13.90 15.97 -14.28
C MET A 10 14.61 15.20 -13.18
N LEU A 11 14.17 13.96 -12.90
CA LEU A 11 14.74 13.06 -11.90
C LEU A 11 15.20 11.80 -12.63
N GLN A 12 16.47 11.48 -12.46
CA GLN A 12 17.08 10.26 -12.92
C GLN A 12 16.62 9.06 -12.08
N HIS A 13 16.98 7.86 -12.54
CA HIS A 13 16.64 6.61 -11.88
C HIS A 13 16.94 6.62 -10.37
N GLN A 14 18.17 6.96 -10.00
CA GLN A 14 18.60 6.95 -8.61
C GLN A 14 17.87 8.01 -7.77
N GLU A 15 17.62 9.18 -8.34
CA GLU A 15 16.92 10.28 -7.67
C GLU A 15 15.45 9.92 -7.39
N LEU A 16 14.81 9.16 -8.29
CA LEU A 16 13.46 8.63 -8.08
C LEU A 16 13.41 7.62 -6.92
N LEU A 17 14.36 6.69 -6.85
CA LEU A 17 14.44 5.72 -5.75
C LEU A 17 14.69 6.44 -4.42
N GLN A 18 15.66 7.35 -4.37
CA GLN A 18 15.96 8.16 -3.18
C GLN A 18 14.76 9.02 -2.76
N THR A 19 14.00 9.55 -3.72
CA THR A 19 12.77 10.30 -3.41
C THR A 19 11.73 9.40 -2.74
N SER A 20 11.51 8.18 -3.23
CA SER A 20 10.59 7.23 -2.61
C SER A 20 11.03 6.84 -1.20
N GLU A 21 12.32 6.58 -0.99
CA GLU A 21 12.89 6.28 0.33
C GLU A 21 12.74 7.46 1.29
N LEU A 22 13.01 8.69 0.84
CA LEU A 22 12.85 9.90 1.64
C LEU A 22 11.39 10.12 2.03
N LEU A 23 10.45 9.96 1.10
CA LEU A 23 9.02 10.09 1.39
C LEU A 23 8.54 9.01 2.37
N SER A 24 8.93 7.76 2.14
CA SER A 24 8.62 6.64 3.03
C SER A 24 9.15 6.88 4.45
N GLY A 25 10.43 7.20 4.58
CA GLY A 25 11.09 7.44 5.86
C GLY A 25 10.50 8.63 6.60
N HIS A 26 10.33 9.76 5.91
CA HIS A 26 9.75 10.97 6.49
C HIS A 26 8.33 10.72 7.03
N PHE A 27 7.42 10.18 6.20
CA PHE A 27 6.04 9.99 6.63
C PHE A 27 5.87 8.85 7.64
N THR A 28 6.73 7.83 7.62
CA THR A 28 6.79 6.82 8.68
C THR A 28 7.16 7.46 10.01
N GLN A 29 8.22 8.27 10.04
CA GLN A 29 8.64 8.96 11.27
C GLN A 29 7.56 9.92 11.76
N GLU A 30 6.98 10.74 10.87
CA GLU A 30 5.89 11.64 11.20
C GLU A 30 4.70 10.90 11.81
N ARG A 31 4.36 9.73 11.26
CA ARG A 31 3.27 8.90 11.78
C ARG A 31 3.58 8.35 13.17
N LEU A 32 4.80 7.90 13.42
CA LEU A 32 5.20 7.34 14.71
C LEU A 32 5.39 8.41 15.79
N GLN A 33 5.69 9.65 15.40
CA GLN A 33 5.91 10.75 16.35
C GLN A 33 4.64 11.57 16.62
N TYR A 34 3.77 11.70 15.62
CA TYR A 34 2.61 12.61 15.68
C TYR A 34 1.28 11.98 15.26
N GLY A 35 1.29 10.80 14.64
CA GLY A 35 0.16 10.25 13.90
C GLY A 35 -0.79 9.34 14.68
N LEU A 36 -1.23 9.71 15.89
CA LEU A 36 -2.22 8.92 16.66
C LEU A 36 -3.51 8.66 15.86
N TYR A 37 -3.90 9.62 15.02
CA TYR A 37 -5.08 9.57 14.16
C TYR A 37 -4.72 9.45 12.67
N GLY A 38 -3.49 9.04 12.37
CA GLY A 38 -2.92 9.08 11.03
C GLY A 38 -2.28 10.41 10.65
N LEU A 39 -1.88 10.54 9.39
CA LEU A 39 -1.17 11.71 8.86
C LEU A 39 -2.12 12.80 8.33
N TYR A 40 -3.35 12.43 7.97
CA TYR A 40 -4.29 13.31 7.27
C TYR A 40 -4.62 14.61 8.01
N PRO A 41 -4.84 14.64 9.34
CA PRO A 41 -5.13 15.89 10.05
C PRO A 41 -4.01 16.93 9.90
N LYS A 42 -2.75 16.48 9.95
CA LYS A 42 -1.56 17.35 9.81
C LYS A 42 -1.35 17.78 8.36
N CYS A 43 -1.64 16.90 7.41
CA CYS A 43 -1.37 17.11 5.98
C CYS A 43 -2.57 17.65 5.19
N ARG A 44 -3.72 17.91 5.81
CA ARG A 44 -5.01 18.18 5.11
C ARG A 44 -4.93 19.25 4.02
N ASN A 45 -4.17 20.33 4.26
CA ASN A 45 -4.04 21.47 3.35
C ASN A 45 -3.15 21.16 2.13
N TYR A 46 -2.38 20.08 2.20
CA TYR A 46 -1.42 19.69 1.18
C TYR A 46 -1.78 18.35 0.52
N MET A 47 -2.90 17.72 0.89
CA MET A 47 -3.23 16.37 0.44
C MET A 47 -3.26 16.23 -1.08
N ASP A 48 -3.78 17.22 -1.81
CA ASP A 48 -3.79 17.15 -3.28
C ASP A 48 -2.38 17.17 -3.88
N VAL A 49 -1.49 18.00 -3.32
CA VAL A 49 -0.09 18.07 -3.75
C VAL A 49 0.66 16.79 -3.38
N ILE A 50 0.44 16.26 -2.18
CA ILE A 50 1.07 15.02 -1.70
C ILE A 50 0.63 13.84 -2.57
N VAL A 51 -0.67 13.72 -2.86
CA VAL A 51 -1.22 12.64 -3.70
C VAL A 51 -0.62 12.70 -5.12
N VAL A 52 -0.48 13.91 -5.68
CA VAL A 52 0.18 14.08 -6.98
C VAL A 52 1.66 13.70 -6.92
N LEU A 53 2.39 14.12 -5.88
CA LEU A 53 3.80 13.79 -5.68
C LEU A 53 4.02 12.27 -5.57
N LEU A 54 3.24 11.60 -4.72
CA LEU A 54 3.27 10.13 -4.58
C LEU A 54 3.01 9.44 -5.91
N GLY A 55 2.01 9.91 -6.66
CA GLY A 55 1.67 9.36 -7.97
C GLY A 55 2.74 9.58 -9.03
N MET A 56 3.35 10.77 -9.07
CA MET A 56 4.44 11.11 -9.98
C MET A 56 5.69 10.27 -9.69
N THR A 57 6.09 10.17 -8.42
CA THR A 57 7.22 9.35 -7.98
C THR A 57 6.97 7.88 -8.28
N GLY A 58 5.80 7.34 -7.92
CA GLY A 58 5.47 5.93 -8.15
C GLY A 58 5.47 5.54 -9.63
N HIS A 59 4.82 6.34 -10.49
CA HIS A 59 4.84 6.08 -11.94
C HIS A 59 6.25 6.27 -12.53
N GLY A 60 7.00 7.28 -12.07
CA GLY A 60 8.37 7.52 -12.50
C GLY A 60 9.28 6.34 -12.18
N ILE A 61 9.18 5.77 -10.97
CA ILE A 61 9.93 4.58 -10.57
C ILE A 61 9.61 3.40 -11.49
N ILE A 62 8.33 3.14 -11.76
CA ILE A 62 7.92 2.03 -12.64
C ILE A 62 8.57 2.16 -14.02
N VAL A 63 8.43 3.32 -14.68
CA VAL A 63 9.04 3.57 -16.00
C VAL A 63 10.56 3.48 -15.93
N SER A 64 11.18 4.09 -14.92
CA SER A 64 12.62 4.09 -14.80
C SER A 64 13.19 2.70 -14.58
N MET A 65 12.50 1.85 -13.80
CA MET A 65 12.91 0.46 -13.55
C MET A 65 12.86 -0.38 -14.82
N LEU A 66 11.82 -0.20 -15.64
CA LEU A 66 11.70 -0.86 -16.95
C LEU A 66 12.85 -0.46 -17.88
N ASN A 67 13.21 0.82 -17.90
CA ASN A 67 14.27 1.34 -18.75
C ASN A 67 15.67 0.90 -18.28
N THR A 68 15.91 0.86 -16.96
CA THR A 68 17.20 0.47 -16.39
C THR A 68 17.43 -1.05 -16.44
N HIS A 69 16.37 -1.85 -16.35
CA HIS A 69 16.45 -3.32 -16.27
C HIS A 69 15.86 -4.00 -17.50
N GLN A 70 16.22 -3.52 -18.69
CA GLN A 70 15.80 -4.14 -19.95
C GLN A 70 16.22 -5.62 -20.01
N GLY A 71 15.29 -6.49 -20.42
CA GLY A 71 15.51 -7.93 -20.53
C GLY A 71 15.33 -8.72 -19.24
N LEU A 72 15.07 -8.06 -18.10
CA LEU A 72 14.69 -8.75 -16.87
C LEU A 72 13.28 -9.33 -16.98
N LEU A 73 13.07 -10.53 -16.42
CA LEU A 73 11.73 -11.13 -16.34
C LEU A 73 10.78 -10.24 -15.53
N GLY A 74 9.52 -10.17 -15.96
CA GLY A 74 8.50 -9.32 -15.33
C GLY A 74 8.38 -9.55 -13.82
N ASP A 75 8.41 -10.80 -13.36
CA ASP A 75 8.32 -11.11 -11.93
C ASP A 75 9.52 -10.59 -11.11
N LYS A 76 10.73 -10.68 -11.68
CA LYS A 76 11.94 -10.13 -11.05
C LYS A 76 11.95 -8.61 -11.04
N LEU A 77 11.31 -8.00 -12.04
CA LEU A 77 11.14 -6.56 -12.04
C LEU A 77 10.08 -6.12 -11.02
N CYS A 78 8.95 -6.83 -10.93
CA CYS A 78 7.93 -6.62 -9.91
C CYS A 78 8.51 -6.75 -8.49
N GLU A 79 9.32 -7.78 -8.24
CA GLU A 79 10.04 -7.99 -6.97
C GLU A 79 10.87 -6.76 -6.57
N LYS A 80 11.48 -6.07 -7.55
CA LYS A 80 12.27 -4.86 -7.30
C LYS A 80 11.44 -3.58 -7.19
N ILE A 81 10.35 -3.45 -7.94
CA ILE A 81 9.47 -2.27 -7.92
C ILE A 81 8.64 -2.25 -6.64
N TRP A 82 8.12 -3.40 -6.23
CA TRP A 82 7.11 -3.52 -5.18
C TRP A 82 7.50 -2.85 -3.85
N PRO A 83 8.72 -3.04 -3.30
CA PRO A 83 9.11 -2.42 -2.03
C PRO A 83 8.97 -0.89 -2.05
N PHE A 84 9.41 -0.21 -3.11
CA PHE A 84 9.32 1.24 -3.21
C PHE A 84 7.88 1.75 -3.24
N ILE A 85 7.00 1.05 -3.97
CA ILE A 85 5.58 1.40 -4.00
C ILE A 85 4.96 1.12 -2.63
N ARG A 86 5.08 -0.11 -2.13
CA ARG A 86 4.53 -0.52 -0.82
C ARG A 86 4.94 0.44 0.30
N ASP A 87 6.23 0.72 0.42
CA ASP A 87 6.77 1.46 1.56
C ASP A 87 6.42 2.95 1.47
N MET A 88 6.40 3.54 0.28
CA MET A 88 6.00 4.94 0.09
C MET A 88 4.53 5.19 0.47
N PHE A 89 3.65 4.22 0.24
CA PHE A 89 2.22 4.35 0.57
C PHE A 89 1.86 3.80 1.97
N ALA A 90 2.69 2.95 2.57
CA ALA A 90 2.40 2.30 3.86
C ALA A 90 2.06 3.29 5.00
N PRO A 91 2.76 4.42 5.20
CA PRO A 91 2.43 5.38 6.26
C PRO A 91 1.02 5.95 6.15
N TRP A 92 0.44 5.96 4.96
CA TRP A 92 -0.89 6.51 4.71
C TRP A 92 -2.00 5.47 4.79
N LEU A 93 -1.67 4.21 4.49
CA LEU A 93 -2.66 3.17 4.21
C LEU A 93 -2.71 2.07 5.27
N VAL A 94 -1.58 1.73 5.88
CA VAL A 94 -1.43 0.48 6.63
C VAL A 94 -1.71 0.67 8.11
N PRO A 95 -2.57 -0.13 8.76
CA PRO A 95 -2.64 -0.20 10.21
C PRO A 95 -1.33 -0.74 10.81
N TYR A 96 -0.81 -0.09 11.85
CA TYR A 96 0.45 -0.45 12.48
C TYR A 96 0.21 -1.31 13.72
N SER A 97 0.81 -2.50 13.77
CA SER A 97 0.83 -3.31 15.00
C SER A 97 1.67 -2.60 16.05
N MET A 98 1.08 -2.37 17.23
CA MET A 98 1.74 -1.70 18.34
C MET A 98 2.88 -2.55 18.91
N GLN A 99 2.81 -3.88 18.79
CA GLN A 99 3.84 -4.78 19.31
C GLN A 99 5.21 -4.60 18.62
N ASN A 100 5.21 -4.35 17.31
CA ASN A 100 6.44 -4.28 16.52
C ASN A 100 7.07 -2.88 16.50
N LEU A 101 6.30 -1.85 16.85
CA LEU A 101 6.68 -0.44 16.63
C LEU A 101 6.69 0.40 17.91
N LYS A 102 6.41 -0.20 19.08
CA LYS A 102 6.34 0.51 20.36
C LYS A 102 7.61 1.31 20.64
N GLU A 103 8.79 0.73 20.42
CA GLU A 103 10.08 1.38 20.71
C GLU A 103 10.35 2.62 19.84
N ASN A 104 9.81 2.66 18.62
CA ASN A 104 10.03 3.76 17.67
C ASN A 104 8.96 4.85 17.76
N MET A 105 7.94 4.67 18.62
CA MET A 105 6.79 5.54 18.74
C MET A 105 6.97 6.55 19.88
N ALA A 106 6.45 7.77 19.72
CA ALA A 106 6.48 8.77 20.79
C ALA A 106 5.75 8.27 22.05
N SER A 107 6.32 8.52 23.24
CA SER A 107 5.81 8.01 24.52
C SER A 107 4.35 8.39 24.79
N TRP A 108 3.94 9.60 24.38
CA TRP A 108 2.57 10.07 24.56
C TRP A 108 1.57 9.28 23.68
N ILE A 109 1.96 8.86 22.47
CA ILE A 109 1.12 8.01 21.63
C ILE A 109 1.01 6.63 22.26
N GLN A 110 2.12 6.08 22.77
CA GLN A 110 2.11 4.79 23.46
C GLN A 110 1.14 4.80 24.65
N GLN A 111 1.13 5.88 25.45
CA GLN A 111 0.23 6.02 26.60
C GLN A 111 -1.24 6.15 26.17
N LEU A 112 -1.53 6.92 25.11
CA LEU A 112 -2.90 7.12 24.64
C LEU A 112 -3.45 5.95 23.80
N ALA A 113 -2.59 5.06 23.34
CA ALA A 113 -2.93 3.88 22.57
C ALA A 113 -2.61 2.57 23.32
N ASP A 114 -2.40 2.63 24.64
CA ASP A 114 -1.93 1.49 25.44
C ASP A 114 -2.93 0.31 25.46
N ASP A 115 -4.21 0.59 25.24
CA ASP A 115 -5.28 -0.41 25.08
C ASP A 115 -5.44 -0.91 23.62
N ARG A 116 -4.75 -0.29 22.67
CA ARG A 116 -4.88 -0.62 21.24
C ARG A 116 -3.80 -1.61 20.83
N SER A 117 -4.21 -2.71 20.23
CA SER A 117 -3.27 -3.61 19.55
C SER A 117 -2.77 -3.05 18.21
N ILE A 118 -3.54 -2.13 17.61
CA ILE A 118 -3.27 -1.55 16.29
C ILE A 118 -3.48 -0.03 16.31
N LEU A 119 -2.52 0.70 15.72
CA LEU A 119 -2.62 2.10 15.37
C LEU A 119 -3.16 2.26 13.95
N LEU A 120 -4.42 2.72 13.85
CA LEU A 120 -5.11 2.87 12.57
C LEU A 120 -4.52 4.04 11.74
N PRO A 121 -4.60 3.95 10.39
CA PRO A 121 -4.02 4.94 9.49
C PRO A 121 -4.87 6.21 9.30
N TRP A 122 -6.16 6.17 9.64
CA TRP A 122 -7.05 7.33 9.66
C TRP A 122 -8.26 7.13 10.57
N ILE A 123 -8.93 8.24 10.87
CA ILE A 123 -10.25 8.29 11.53
C ILE A 123 -11.36 8.43 10.47
N PRO A 124 -12.63 8.10 10.79
CA PRO A 124 -13.73 8.17 9.83
C PRO A 124 -13.86 9.52 9.09
N ALA A 125 -13.58 10.64 9.78
CA ALA A 125 -13.66 11.98 9.20
C ALA A 125 -12.67 12.22 8.04
N ASP A 126 -11.58 11.46 7.98
CA ASP A 126 -10.53 11.61 6.96
C ASP A 126 -10.69 10.62 5.79
N GLY A 127 -11.79 9.86 5.73
CA GLY A 127 -12.02 8.84 4.71
C GLY A 127 -11.90 9.36 3.27
N ASN A 128 -12.32 10.61 3.01
CA ASN A 128 -12.17 11.23 1.69
C ASN A 128 -10.70 11.44 1.29
N PHE A 129 -9.84 11.83 2.23
CA PHE A 129 -8.41 11.96 1.96
C PHE A 129 -7.74 10.61 1.82
N ALA A 130 -8.11 9.63 2.64
CA ALA A 130 -7.63 8.25 2.52
C ALA A 130 -7.98 7.67 1.14
N GLN A 131 -9.20 7.87 0.65
CA GLN A 131 -9.62 7.40 -0.67
C GLN A 131 -8.76 7.98 -1.80
N LYS A 132 -8.33 9.26 -1.71
CA LYS A 132 -7.42 9.85 -2.71
C LYS A 132 -6.09 9.11 -2.76
N VAL A 133 -5.51 8.77 -1.61
CA VAL A 133 -4.23 8.04 -1.53
C VAL A 133 -4.41 6.60 -2.01
N ILE A 134 -5.51 5.93 -1.60
CA ILE A 134 -5.86 4.58 -2.06
C ILE A 134 -5.97 4.53 -3.59
N ASN A 135 -6.62 5.52 -4.21
CA ASN A 135 -6.77 5.58 -5.66
C ASN A 135 -5.43 5.75 -6.38
N VAL A 136 -4.50 6.55 -5.85
CA VAL A 136 -3.18 6.71 -6.48
C VAL A 136 -2.32 5.46 -6.30
N PHE A 137 -2.39 4.81 -5.15
CA PHE A 137 -1.76 3.49 -4.96
C PHE A 137 -2.31 2.47 -5.97
N TYR A 138 -3.64 2.40 -6.10
CA TYR A 138 -4.31 1.55 -7.08
C TYR A 138 -3.85 1.84 -8.52
N GLU A 139 -3.74 3.12 -8.91
CA GLU A 139 -3.24 3.49 -10.24
C GLU A 139 -1.78 3.06 -10.46
N CYS A 140 -0.92 3.18 -9.45
CA CYS A 140 0.46 2.69 -9.54
C CYS A 140 0.51 1.16 -9.74
N VAL A 141 -0.24 0.40 -8.93
CA VAL A 141 -0.31 -1.07 -9.05
C VAL A 141 -0.90 -1.49 -10.40
N THR A 142 -1.99 -0.84 -10.79
CA THR A 142 -2.62 -1.06 -12.09
C THR A 142 -1.65 -0.76 -13.24
N PHE A 143 -0.83 0.29 -13.11
CA PHE A 143 0.19 0.61 -14.10
C PHE A 143 1.30 -0.46 -14.17
N ILE A 144 1.71 -1.05 -13.04
CA ILE A 144 2.61 -2.22 -13.03
C ILE A 144 1.98 -3.37 -13.82
N ILE A 145 0.73 -3.74 -13.51
CA ILE A 145 0.03 -4.85 -14.18
C ILE A 145 -0.05 -4.63 -15.70
N HIS A 146 -0.40 -3.43 -16.14
CA HIS A 146 -0.50 -3.12 -17.57
C HIS A 146 0.86 -3.13 -18.27
N THR A 147 1.93 -2.76 -17.56
CA THR A 147 3.27 -2.68 -18.17
C THR A 147 4.01 -4.01 -18.12
N LEU A 148 3.62 -4.90 -17.19
CA LEU A 148 4.17 -6.24 -17.01
C LEU A 148 3.06 -7.30 -17.08
N PRO A 149 2.33 -7.44 -18.20
CA PRO A 149 1.15 -8.30 -18.28
C PRO A 149 1.45 -9.79 -18.15
N ALA A 150 2.70 -10.21 -18.39
CA ALA A 150 3.13 -11.60 -18.19
C ALA A 150 3.49 -11.92 -16.73
N SER A 151 3.47 -10.93 -15.84
CA SER A 151 3.79 -11.09 -14.42
C SER A 151 2.52 -11.22 -13.60
N SER A 152 2.39 -12.32 -12.84
CA SER A 152 1.30 -12.51 -11.87
C SER A 152 1.71 -12.15 -10.43
N SER A 153 3.02 -11.96 -10.19
CA SER A 153 3.58 -11.78 -8.84
C SER A 153 3.07 -10.53 -8.11
N ILE A 154 2.70 -9.47 -8.82
CA ILE A 154 2.16 -8.26 -8.18
C ILE A 154 0.83 -8.53 -7.46
N LEU A 155 -0.03 -9.41 -7.97
CA LEU A 155 -1.29 -9.77 -7.30
C LEU A 155 -1.02 -10.60 -6.04
N SER A 156 -0.04 -11.51 -6.07
CA SER A 156 0.46 -12.19 -4.86
C SER A 156 0.95 -11.19 -3.83
N TYR A 157 1.77 -10.20 -4.22
CA TYR A 157 2.28 -9.20 -3.28
C TYR A 157 1.16 -8.35 -2.67
N ILE A 158 0.16 -7.96 -3.46
CA ILE A 158 -1.02 -7.23 -2.96
C ILE A 158 -1.81 -8.09 -1.99
N TRP A 159 -2.05 -9.37 -2.31
CA TRP A 159 -2.74 -10.30 -1.44
C TRP A 159 -2.02 -10.48 -0.11
N GLN A 160 -0.73 -10.82 -0.13
CA GLN A 160 0.07 -11.02 1.07
C GLN A 160 0.15 -9.76 1.94
N TRP A 161 0.29 -8.59 1.30
CA TRP A 161 0.27 -7.31 1.99
C TRP A 161 -1.10 -7.02 2.61
N TYR A 162 -2.19 -7.31 1.89
CA TYR A 162 -3.54 -7.18 2.40
C TYR A 162 -3.74 -8.01 3.68
N VAL A 163 -3.42 -9.32 3.63
CA VAL A 163 -3.64 -10.19 4.80
C VAL A 163 -2.71 -9.82 5.95
N THR A 164 -1.49 -9.34 5.67
CA THR A 164 -0.56 -8.94 6.73
C THR A 164 -0.97 -7.66 7.44
N CYS A 165 -1.59 -6.72 6.72
CA CYS A 165 -1.89 -5.39 7.24
C CYS A 165 -3.34 -5.21 7.71
N TYR A 166 -4.30 -5.89 7.08
CA TYR A 166 -5.74 -5.61 7.27
C TYR A 166 -6.53 -6.78 7.84
N ALA A 167 -6.08 -8.03 7.68
CA ALA A 167 -6.77 -9.19 8.24
C ALA A 167 -6.45 -9.32 9.75
N HIS A 168 -7.07 -8.45 10.56
CA HIS A 168 -6.96 -8.44 12.00
C HIS A 168 -8.21 -7.82 12.64
N THR A 169 -8.69 -8.39 13.75
CA THR A 169 -9.94 -8.01 14.46
C THR A 169 -10.01 -6.53 14.89
N SER A 170 -8.87 -5.93 15.26
CA SER A 170 -8.76 -4.51 15.60
C SER A 170 -8.84 -3.54 14.41
N VAL A 171 -8.76 -4.00 13.17
CA VAL A 171 -8.93 -3.14 11.98
C VAL A 171 -10.42 -2.88 11.78
N LYS A 172 -10.79 -1.61 11.59
CA LYS A 172 -12.19 -1.16 11.60
C LYS A 172 -12.77 -1.03 10.20
N ASP A 173 -14.09 -1.08 10.10
CA ASP A 173 -14.83 -1.01 8.82
C ASP A 173 -14.54 0.25 8.02
N HIS A 174 -14.33 1.39 8.68
CA HIS A 174 -13.98 2.65 8.00
C HIS A 174 -12.58 2.62 7.36
N ILE A 175 -11.77 1.59 7.68
CA ILE A 175 -10.52 1.25 7.02
C ILE A 175 -10.77 0.20 5.93
N LEU A 176 -11.45 -0.90 6.26
CA LEU A 176 -11.64 -2.04 5.36
C LEU A 176 -12.50 -1.69 4.14
N THR A 177 -13.60 -0.96 4.34
CA THR A 177 -14.57 -0.62 3.28
C THR A 177 -13.91 0.07 2.08
N PRO A 178 -13.16 1.19 2.22
CA PRO A 178 -12.52 1.83 1.07
C PRO A 178 -11.42 0.96 0.45
N ILE A 179 -10.69 0.18 1.26
CA ILE A 179 -9.66 -0.75 0.76
C ILE A 179 -10.29 -1.83 -0.11
N HIS A 180 -11.31 -2.53 0.40
CA HIS A 180 -12.03 -3.58 -0.35
C HIS A 180 -12.68 -3.01 -1.60
N LYS A 181 -13.41 -1.89 -1.48
CA LYS A 181 -14.06 -1.23 -2.61
C LYS A 181 -13.10 -0.93 -3.76
N THR A 182 -11.85 -0.56 -3.46
CA THR A 182 -10.84 -0.34 -4.48
C THR A 182 -10.18 -1.65 -4.94
N PHE A 183 -9.78 -2.52 -4.02
CA PHE A 183 -8.98 -3.70 -4.33
C PHE A 183 -9.76 -4.78 -5.10
N VAL A 184 -11.09 -4.86 -4.96
CA VAL A 184 -11.92 -5.76 -5.78
C VAL A 184 -11.83 -5.48 -7.28
N ASN A 185 -11.40 -4.27 -7.67
CA ASN A 185 -11.24 -3.89 -9.08
C ASN A 185 -9.91 -4.34 -9.69
N PHE A 186 -8.98 -4.87 -8.90
CA PHE A 186 -7.79 -5.49 -9.49
C PHE A 186 -8.21 -6.71 -10.34
N PRO A 187 -7.46 -7.03 -11.41
CA PRO A 187 -7.78 -8.14 -12.30
C PRO A 187 -7.43 -9.49 -11.66
N TRP A 188 -8.17 -9.88 -10.63
CA TRP A 188 -7.94 -11.10 -9.86
C TRP A 188 -8.03 -12.38 -10.68
N HIS A 189 -8.68 -12.36 -11.85
CA HIS A 189 -8.65 -13.46 -12.81
C HIS A 189 -7.25 -13.80 -13.35
N ASN A 190 -6.28 -12.90 -13.19
CA ASN A 190 -4.87 -13.15 -13.52
C ASN A 190 -4.05 -13.61 -12.31
N PHE A 191 -4.68 -13.83 -11.16
CA PHE A 191 -3.98 -14.23 -9.94
C PHE A 191 -3.71 -15.72 -9.93
N TRP A 192 -2.43 -16.08 -9.85
CA TRP A 192 -1.96 -17.46 -9.76
C TRP A 192 -1.32 -17.70 -8.39
N PRO A 193 -2.09 -18.16 -7.38
CA PRO A 193 -1.63 -18.21 -6.00
C PRO A 193 -0.49 -19.23 -5.84
N SER A 194 0.58 -18.78 -5.20
CA SER A 194 1.66 -19.63 -4.69
C SER A 194 1.23 -20.36 -3.41
N VAL A 195 2.05 -21.32 -2.94
CA VAL A 195 1.83 -22.00 -1.65
C VAL A 195 1.72 -20.98 -0.51
N ILE A 196 2.58 -19.96 -0.52
CA ILE A 196 2.56 -18.87 0.46
C ILE A 196 1.20 -18.15 0.41
N ASP A 197 0.70 -17.83 -0.78
CA ASP A 197 -0.60 -17.15 -0.92
C ASP A 197 -1.74 -17.97 -0.33
N VAL A 198 -1.71 -19.30 -0.53
CA VAL A 198 -2.69 -20.24 0.05
C VAL A 198 -2.59 -20.29 1.56
N GLU A 199 -1.40 -20.27 2.16
CA GLU A 199 -1.22 -20.17 3.61
C GLU A 199 -1.86 -18.89 4.17
N PHE A 200 -1.70 -17.76 3.46
CA PHE A 200 -2.37 -16.52 3.81
C PHE A 200 -3.90 -16.62 3.67
N MET A 201 -4.42 -17.34 2.68
CA MET A 201 -5.87 -17.61 2.55
C MET A 201 -6.40 -18.42 3.72
N LEU A 202 -5.72 -19.51 4.10
CA LEU A 202 -6.10 -20.34 5.25
C LEU A 202 -6.11 -19.53 6.54
N ARG A 203 -5.10 -18.66 6.72
CA ARG A 203 -5.05 -17.77 7.88
C ARG A 203 -6.26 -16.83 7.98
N VAL A 204 -6.76 -16.30 6.87
CA VAL A 204 -8.00 -15.50 6.87
C VAL A 204 -9.17 -16.38 7.30
N VAL A 205 -9.29 -17.58 6.71
CA VAL A 205 -10.36 -18.53 7.04
C VAL A 205 -10.40 -18.83 8.54
N ASP A 206 -9.25 -19.13 9.14
CA ASP A 206 -9.13 -19.52 10.55
C ASP A 206 -9.41 -18.38 11.55
N GLN A 207 -9.22 -17.12 11.16
CA GLN A 207 -9.34 -15.96 12.06
C GLN A 207 -10.77 -15.42 12.25
N TYR A 208 -11.77 -15.97 11.54
CA TYR A 208 -13.16 -15.53 11.63
C TYR A 208 -13.34 -14.01 11.43
N LEU A 209 -12.86 -13.50 10.29
CA LEU A 209 -12.93 -12.08 9.91
C LEU A 209 -13.93 -11.89 8.74
N PRO A 210 -15.22 -11.58 9.00
CA PRO A 210 -16.27 -11.62 7.98
C PRO A 210 -15.99 -10.76 6.75
N GLU A 211 -15.47 -9.55 6.95
CA GLU A 211 -15.17 -8.62 5.86
C GLU A 211 -14.00 -9.12 5.02
N SER A 212 -12.98 -9.70 5.66
CA SER A 212 -11.83 -10.29 4.97
C SER A 212 -12.20 -11.60 4.27
N HIS A 213 -13.10 -12.39 4.83
CA HIS A 213 -13.67 -13.58 4.19
C HIS A 213 -14.46 -13.21 2.93
N SER A 214 -15.30 -12.18 3.01
CA SER A 214 -16.05 -11.67 1.86
C SER A 214 -15.11 -11.24 0.74
N PHE A 215 -14.07 -10.48 1.08
CA PHE A 215 -13.05 -10.07 0.10
C PHE A 215 -12.28 -11.25 -0.50
N LEU A 216 -11.88 -12.23 0.32
CA LEU A 216 -11.26 -13.47 -0.17
C LEU A 216 -12.21 -14.26 -1.10
N GLY A 217 -13.49 -14.34 -0.76
CA GLY A 217 -14.51 -14.96 -1.60
C GLY A 217 -14.62 -14.31 -2.99
N HIS A 218 -14.53 -12.98 -3.07
CA HIS A 218 -14.48 -12.26 -4.36
C HIS A 218 -13.26 -12.64 -5.19
N ILE A 219 -12.09 -12.78 -4.57
CA ILE A 219 -10.87 -13.23 -5.27
C ILE A 219 -11.07 -14.65 -5.79
N PHE A 220 -11.57 -15.58 -4.97
CA PHE A 220 -11.81 -16.97 -5.38
C PHE A 220 -12.78 -17.11 -6.54
N ILE A 221 -13.85 -16.30 -6.60
CA ILE A 221 -14.81 -16.34 -7.72
C ILE A 221 -14.20 -15.76 -9.01
N SER A 222 -13.18 -14.92 -8.89
CA SER A 222 -12.54 -14.27 -10.03
C SER A 222 -11.45 -15.11 -10.68
N VAL A 223 -10.82 -16.04 -9.93
CA VAL A 223 -9.77 -16.97 -10.38
C VAL A 223 -10.38 -18.20 -11.05
#